data_AF-S4XZM1-F1
#
_entry.id   AF-S4XZM1-F1
#
_cell.length_a   1.000
_cell.length_b   1.000
_cell.length_c   1.000
_cell.angle_alpha   90.00
_cell.angle_beta   90.00
_cell.angle_gamma   90.00
#
_symmetry.space_group_name_H-M   'P 1'
#
loop_
_entity.id
_entity.type
_entity.pdbx_description
1 polymer ?
#
loop_
_entity_poly.entity_id
_entity_poly.type
_entity_poly.pdbx_seq_one_letter_code
_entity_poly.pdbx_strand_id
1 'polypeptide(L)'
;MRGRRFIYLGLCASVGAALWSSSGCSAASRDQQAPGAVGVGGGGGATSATTAEAGAGGGSAGASSGVDFGHGGAPSSEPEQRDDDGDGFTVEDGDCNDDDANVNPGALEVAITEPDDAGVVPEPADEDCDGEIDNLLPTCDRNIAPADFDAMHGARAVDLCAKASPGDRRWGVLSAEYVRGDGSRAEPTPAVGVLDSFGPNVHVQGGDRMLVLSTGRARIAHWPGACNTPDCTNYGPGEAPPGFPQDNPDCPPSSNINDDIGLELVIRTPTNATGYEFAFKFYTFEYPEFICDHFNDQFLALATPAPPGSLNGNLSFDSLGNPVSVNIGFFDVCEGCDRGADELEGTGFGLWDDAGATGWLRTQAPVKGGEELKLRFMIFDTGDERLDSTALVDGFKWVANGGTVAVGTAPVEDPQ
;
A
#
# COMPACT_ATOMS: atom_id res chain seq x y z
N MET A 1 48.22 37.06 19.72
CA MET A 1 47.50 38.29 20.11
C MET A 1 46.21 37.89 20.78
N ARG A 2 45.90 38.54 21.92
CA ARG A 2 44.81 38.22 22.86
C ARG A 2 43.45 38.70 22.37
N GLY A 3 42.41 37.93 22.69
CA GLY A 3 41.06 38.41 23.04
C GLY A 3 40.07 38.49 21.87
N ARG A 4 38.78 38.19 22.03
CA ARG A 4 37.92 38.12 23.23
C ARG A 4 36.73 37.19 22.98
N ARG A 5 36.39 36.38 23.99
CA ARG A 5 35.09 35.72 24.16
C ARG A 5 34.09 36.73 24.72
N PHE A 6 32.86 36.76 24.20
CA PHE A 6 31.73 37.41 24.85
C PHE A 6 30.83 36.33 25.45
N ILE A 7 30.60 36.44 26.75
CA ILE A 7 29.67 35.63 27.55
C ILE A 7 28.52 36.58 27.89
N TYR A 8 27.29 36.22 27.53
CA TYR A 8 26.08 36.85 28.06
C TYR A 8 25.43 35.89 29.06
N LEU A 9 25.51 36.25 30.34
CA LEU A 9 24.64 35.74 31.40
C LEU A 9 23.40 36.64 31.49
N GLY A 10 22.22 36.06 31.31
CA GLY A 10 20.92 36.70 31.52
C GLY A 10 20.06 35.84 32.44
N LEU A 11 19.56 36.47 33.51
CA LEU A 11 19.02 35.91 34.73
C LEU A 11 17.66 35.21 34.59
N CYS A 12 17.43 34.24 35.48
CA CYS A 12 16.18 33.53 35.76
C CYS A 12 14.98 34.44 36.10
N ALA A 13 13.79 34.03 35.65
CA ALA A 13 12.52 34.31 36.33
C ALA A 13 11.66 33.04 36.31
N SER A 14 11.59 32.38 37.47
CA SER A 14 10.73 31.25 37.78
C SER A 14 9.35 31.73 38.23
N VAL A 15 8.27 31.26 37.58
CA VAL A 15 6.90 31.40 38.09
C VAL A 15 6.20 30.05 38.10
N GLY A 16 6.01 29.53 39.32
CA GLY A 16 4.75 28.99 39.85
C GLY A 16 3.95 27.97 39.05
N ALA A 17 4.01 26.73 39.52
CA ALA A 17 3.11 25.63 39.20
C ALA A 17 1.62 25.92 39.49
N ALA A 18 0.74 25.33 38.69
CA ALA A 18 -0.63 25.00 39.09
C ALA A 18 -1.03 23.63 38.51
N LEU A 19 -0.99 22.62 39.39
CA LEU A 19 -1.64 21.32 39.22
C LEU A 19 -3.16 21.50 39.22
N TRP A 20 -3.86 20.93 38.23
CA TRP A 20 -5.26 20.54 38.37
C TRP A 20 -5.44 19.11 37.86
N SER A 21 -6.00 18.31 38.77
CA SER A 21 -6.31 16.89 38.68
C SER A 21 -7.53 16.58 37.80
N SER A 22 -7.45 15.43 37.15
CA SER A 22 -8.51 14.52 36.69
C SER A 22 -9.97 14.82 37.05
N SER A 23 -10.86 14.68 36.06
CA SER A 23 -12.18 14.06 36.22
C SER A 23 -12.70 13.64 34.85
N GLY A 24 -12.86 12.33 34.64
CA GLY A 24 -13.62 11.78 33.53
C GLY A 24 -15.12 12.01 33.71
N CYS A 25 -15.86 12.01 32.60
CA CYS A 25 -17.31 11.90 32.60
C CYS A 25 -17.75 10.91 31.53
N SER A 26 -18.34 9.82 32.03
CA SER A 26 -19.08 8.82 31.29
C SER A 26 -20.33 9.40 30.62
N ALA A 27 -20.73 8.71 29.56
CA ALA A 27 -22.01 8.84 28.89
C ALA A 27 -23.21 8.83 29.86
N ALA A 28 -24.17 9.72 29.60
CA ALA A 28 -25.55 9.52 29.98
C ALA A 28 -26.48 10.22 28.98
N SER A 29 -27.23 9.40 28.27
CA SER A 29 -28.44 9.73 27.52
C SER A 29 -29.37 10.66 28.31
N ARG A 30 -29.91 11.69 27.64
CA ARG A 30 -31.12 12.35 28.11
C ARG A 30 -32.08 12.60 26.97
N ASP A 31 -33.08 11.74 26.97
CA ASP A 31 -34.35 11.90 26.30
C ASP A 31 -35.22 12.93 27.05
N GLN A 32 -36.26 13.41 26.35
CA GLN A 32 -37.45 14.11 26.82
C GLN A 32 -37.55 15.66 26.72
N GLN A 33 -38.44 16.03 25.79
CA GLN A 33 -39.68 16.79 26.00
C GLN A 33 -39.74 18.22 25.42
N ALA A 34 -40.37 18.31 24.25
CA ALA A 34 -41.02 19.51 23.73
C ALA A 34 -42.33 19.84 24.49
N PRO A 35 -42.89 21.06 24.30
CA PRO A 35 -44.31 21.09 23.91
C PRO A 35 -44.72 22.21 22.92
N GLY A 36 -45.77 21.93 22.14
CA GLY A 36 -46.67 22.89 21.47
C GLY A 36 -47.03 22.53 20.01
N ALA A 37 -47.94 21.57 19.74
CA ALA A 37 -49.34 21.72 19.27
C ALA A 37 -49.52 22.57 17.97
N VAL A 38 -50.25 22.17 16.91
CA VAL A 38 -51.66 21.70 16.83
C VAL A 38 -51.93 20.99 15.48
N GLY A 39 -52.82 19.99 15.42
CA GLY A 39 -53.50 19.57 14.17
C GLY A 39 -53.97 18.11 14.11
N VAL A 40 -55.28 17.89 14.23
CA VAL A 40 -55.99 16.61 14.45
C VAL A 40 -56.33 15.87 13.14
N GLY A 41 -56.28 14.53 13.16
CA GLY A 41 -56.98 13.67 12.19
C GLY A 41 -56.73 12.17 12.43
N GLY A 42 -57.76 11.44 12.88
CA GLY A 42 -57.74 10.01 13.29
C GLY A 42 -57.31 9.01 12.21
N GLY A 43 -57.09 7.72 12.49
CA GLY A 43 -57.35 6.90 13.66
C GLY A 43 -57.21 5.40 13.28
N GLY A 44 -56.69 4.58 14.21
CA GLY A 44 -56.65 3.10 14.20
C GLY A 44 -55.60 2.48 13.26
N GLY A 45 -54.50 1.82 13.68
CA GLY A 45 -54.28 0.93 14.83
C GLY A 45 -54.79 -0.48 14.49
N ALA A 46 -54.04 -1.58 14.54
CA ALA A 46 -52.64 -1.86 14.85
C ALA A 46 -52.39 -3.36 14.52
N THR A 47 -51.12 -3.73 14.20
CA THR A 47 -50.34 -4.92 14.67
C THR A 47 -50.95 -6.34 14.60
N SER A 48 -50.22 -7.45 14.44
CA SER A 48 -48.80 -7.80 14.31
C SER A 48 -48.71 -9.33 14.10
N ALA A 49 -47.61 -9.77 13.51
CA ALA A 49 -46.77 -10.95 13.84
C ALA A 49 -47.35 -12.39 14.00
N THR A 50 -46.82 -13.27 13.12
CA THR A 50 -46.16 -14.58 13.36
C THR A 50 -46.82 -15.70 14.20
N THR A 51 -46.92 -16.90 13.59
CA THR A 51 -46.69 -18.28 14.12
C THR A 51 -46.56 -19.21 12.89
N ALA A 52 -45.57 -20.09 12.67
CA ALA A 52 -45.01 -21.24 13.41
C ALA A 52 -45.73 -22.60 13.15
N GLU A 53 -44.91 -23.56 12.69
CA GLU A 53 -44.91 -25.02 12.93
C GLU A 53 -45.74 -26.06 12.11
N ALA A 54 -44.94 -26.95 11.48
CA ALA A 54 -44.87 -28.42 11.60
C ALA A 54 -46.13 -29.31 11.49
N GLY A 55 -46.02 -30.31 10.61
CA GLY A 55 -46.84 -31.54 10.62
C GLY A 55 -46.09 -32.69 9.93
N ALA A 56 -45.78 -33.73 10.71
CA ALA A 56 -45.17 -34.99 10.27
C ALA A 56 -46.17 -36.16 10.30
N GLY A 57 -45.91 -37.20 9.49
CA GLY A 57 -46.55 -38.53 9.49
C GLY A 57 -47.19 -38.87 8.15
N GLY A 58 -46.87 -39.94 7.40
CA GLY A 58 -46.20 -41.20 7.69
C GLY A 58 -47.10 -42.36 7.18
N GLY A 59 -46.62 -43.26 6.31
CA GLY A 59 -47.29 -44.55 6.04
C GLY A 59 -47.28 -45.14 4.61
N SER A 60 -46.14 -45.70 4.23
CA SER A 60 -45.86 -46.96 3.50
C SER A 60 -46.81 -47.63 2.46
N ALA A 61 -46.17 -47.91 1.31
CA ALA A 61 -45.98 -49.20 0.61
C ALA A 61 -47.06 -49.83 -0.31
N GLY A 62 -46.62 -50.14 -1.54
CA GLY A 62 -47.26 -51.10 -2.45
C GLY A 62 -46.57 -51.15 -3.82
N ALA A 63 -45.72 -52.15 -4.05
CA ALA A 63 -44.93 -52.37 -5.27
C ALA A 63 -45.74 -53.02 -6.42
N SER A 64 -45.36 -52.78 -7.68
CA SER A 64 -44.69 -53.79 -8.54
C SER A 64 -44.61 -53.39 -10.04
N SER A 65 -43.50 -53.83 -10.66
CA SER A 65 -43.36 -54.29 -12.06
C SER A 65 -43.15 -53.27 -13.20
N GLY A 66 -41.86 -52.98 -13.45
CA GLY A 66 -41.13 -53.15 -14.72
C GLY A 66 -41.78 -52.80 -16.06
N VAL A 67 -41.20 -51.79 -16.73
CA VAL A 67 -40.95 -51.76 -18.17
C VAL A 67 -39.63 -51.02 -18.45
N ASP A 68 -38.73 -51.73 -19.12
CA ASP A 68 -37.48 -51.26 -19.70
C ASP A 68 -37.76 -50.59 -21.05
N PHE A 69 -37.34 -49.34 -21.20
CA PHE A 69 -37.07 -48.69 -22.48
C PHE A 69 -35.82 -47.85 -22.35
N GLY A 70 -34.75 -48.30 -23.01
CA GLY A 70 -33.46 -47.63 -23.05
C GLY A 70 -33.43 -46.31 -23.82
N HIS A 71 -32.26 -45.67 -23.68
CA HIS A 71 -31.73 -44.57 -24.48
C HIS A 71 -32.43 -43.22 -24.34
N GLY A 72 -32.17 -42.58 -23.21
CA GLY A 72 -31.89 -41.14 -23.17
C GLY A 72 -30.59 -40.97 -22.40
N GLY A 73 -29.47 -40.97 -23.11
CA GLY A 73 -28.19 -40.59 -22.49
C GLY A 73 -28.39 -39.25 -21.81
N ALA A 74 -28.24 -39.22 -20.50
CA ALA A 74 -27.88 -37.98 -19.84
C ALA A 74 -26.65 -37.45 -20.60
N PRO A 75 -26.54 -36.14 -20.87
CA PRO A 75 -25.24 -35.64 -21.27
C PRO A 75 -24.28 -36.12 -20.17
N SER A 76 -23.23 -36.83 -20.56
CA SER A 76 -22.07 -36.92 -19.71
C SER A 76 -21.71 -35.48 -19.39
N SER A 77 -22.01 -35.03 -18.16
CA SER A 77 -21.21 -33.96 -17.58
C SER A 77 -19.84 -34.57 -17.50
N GLU A 78 -19.03 -34.39 -18.54
CA GLU A 78 -17.67 -34.90 -18.54
C GLU A 78 -17.01 -34.27 -17.31
N PRO A 79 -16.50 -35.09 -16.37
CA PRO A 79 -15.96 -34.58 -15.11
C PRO A 79 -14.82 -33.58 -15.33
N GLU A 80 -14.21 -33.58 -16.52
CA GLU A 80 -13.09 -32.74 -16.91
C GLU A 80 -13.45 -31.25 -17.11
N GLN A 81 -14.74 -30.90 -17.27
CA GLN A 81 -15.22 -29.50 -17.41
C GLN A 81 -15.90 -28.95 -16.16
N ARG A 82 -15.89 -29.70 -15.05
CA ARG A 82 -16.44 -29.22 -13.78
C ARG A 82 -15.35 -28.44 -13.05
N ASP A 83 -15.76 -27.34 -12.45
CA ASP A 83 -14.98 -26.46 -11.56
C ASP A 83 -15.65 -26.66 -10.19
N ASP A 84 -15.09 -27.56 -9.39
CA ASP A 84 -15.71 -28.11 -8.19
C ASP A 84 -15.59 -27.17 -6.99
N ASP A 85 -14.49 -26.42 -6.89
CA ASP A 85 -14.22 -25.46 -5.84
C ASP A 85 -14.62 -24.00 -6.17
N GLY A 86 -14.89 -23.70 -7.44
CA GLY A 86 -15.38 -22.41 -7.91
C GLY A 86 -14.30 -21.34 -8.06
N ASP A 87 -13.03 -21.70 -8.18
CA ASP A 87 -11.93 -20.76 -8.40
C ASP A 87 -11.79 -20.29 -9.87
N GLY A 88 -12.59 -20.91 -10.74
CA GLY A 88 -12.69 -20.62 -12.17
C GLY A 88 -11.80 -21.49 -13.03
N PHE A 89 -10.95 -22.34 -12.48
CA PHE A 89 -10.16 -23.33 -13.20
C PHE A 89 -10.86 -24.69 -13.13
N THR A 90 -10.76 -25.42 -14.23
CA THR A 90 -11.19 -26.82 -14.30
C THR A 90 -9.95 -27.71 -14.35
N VAL A 91 -10.12 -29.01 -14.17
CA VAL A 91 -9.05 -29.98 -14.44
C VAL A 91 -8.50 -29.85 -15.87
N GLU A 92 -9.34 -29.52 -16.87
CA GLU A 92 -8.89 -29.24 -18.25
C GLU A 92 -8.03 -27.96 -18.37
N ASP A 93 -8.27 -26.96 -17.51
CA ASP A 93 -7.47 -25.73 -17.46
C ASP A 93 -6.12 -25.92 -16.76
N GLY A 94 -5.87 -27.10 -16.18
CA GLY A 94 -4.64 -27.44 -15.46
C GLY A 94 -4.77 -27.34 -13.95
N ASP A 95 -5.98 -27.29 -13.41
CA ASP A 95 -6.19 -27.40 -11.97
C ASP A 95 -5.75 -28.79 -11.45
N CYS A 96 -4.78 -28.76 -10.55
CA CYS A 96 -4.20 -29.94 -9.93
C CYS A 96 -4.94 -30.38 -8.65
N ASN A 97 -5.83 -29.54 -8.11
CA ASN A 97 -6.65 -29.79 -6.93
C ASN A 97 -7.99 -29.03 -6.96
N ASP A 98 -8.93 -29.47 -7.82
CA ASP A 98 -10.29 -28.94 -8.03
C ASP A 98 -11.23 -29.02 -6.79
N ASP A 99 -10.70 -29.38 -5.61
CA ASP A 99 -11.40 -29.34 -4.32
C ASP A 99 -10.87 -28.19 -3.41
N ASP A 100 -9.89 -27.39 -3.84
CA ASP A 100 -9.27 -26.29 -3.09
C ASP A 100 -9.02 -25.05 -3.94
N ALA A 101 -9.89 -24.05 -3.77
CA ALA A 101 -9.88 -22.80 -4.54
C ALA A 101 -8.62 -21.92 -4.41
N ASN A 102 -7.64 -22.32 -3.59
CA ASN A 102 -6.34 -21.64 -3.48
C ASN A 102 -5.24 -22.32 -4.31
N VAL A 103 -5.54 -23.42 -4.99
CA VAL A 103 -4.62 -24.23 -5.77
C VAL A 103 -5.07 -24.25 -7.23
N ASN A 104 -4.39 -23.50 -8.08
CA ASN A 104 -4.68 -23.45 -9.51
C ASN A 104 -3.52 -22.81 -10.28
N PRO A 105 -3.48 -22.93 -11.62
CA PRO A 105 -2.46 -22.30 -12.43
C PRO A 105 -2.29 -20.78 -12.26
N GLY A 106 -3.27 -20.07 -11.68
CA GLY A 106 -3.22 -18.63 -11.40
C GLY A 106 -2.84 -18.26 -9.96
N ALA A 107 -2.52 -19.23 -9.11
CA ALA A 107 -2.19 -19.02 -7.72
C ALA A 107 -0.74 -18.53 -7.51
N LEU A 108 -0.50 -17.88 -6.38
CA LEU A 108 0.84 -17.60 -5.87
C LEU A 108 1.36 -18.84 -5.17
N GLU A 109 2.62 -19.18 -5.43
CA GLU A 109 3.36 -20.18 -4.67
C GLU A 109 3.70 -19.70 -3.26
N VAL A 110 3.37 -20.47 -2.22
CA VAL A 110 3.49 -20.06 -0.81
C VAL A 110 4.27 -21.11 0.00
N ALA A 111 5.54 -20.82 0.25
CA ALA A 111 6.34 -21.63 1.17
C ALA A 111 6.06 -21.26 2.65
N ILE A 112 5.28 -22.10 3.34
CA ILE A 112 5.00 -21.93 4.77
C ILE A 112 6.10 -22.61 5.59
N THR A 113 6.95 -21.81 6.22
CA THR A 113 8.06 -22.30 7.07
C THR A 113 7.79 -22.18 8.57
N GLU A 114 6.77 -21.42 8.94
CA GLU A 114 6.39 -21.16 10.33
C GLU A 114 5.22 -22.05 10.77
N PRO A 115 5.16 -22.47 12.05
CA PRO A 115 4.05 -23.27 12.54
C PRO A 115 2.74 -22.48 12.60
N ASP A 116 1.63 -23.17 12.34
CA ASP A 116 0.28 -22.66 12.55
C ASP A 116 -0.08 -22.51 14.04
N ASP A 117 -1.31 -22.10 14.34
CA ASP A 117 -1.83 -21.97 15.71
C ASP A 117 -1.81 -23.30 16.51
N ALA A 118 -1.76 -24.44 15.83
CA ALA A 118 -1.61 -25.76 16.43
C ALA A 118 -0.13 -26.16 16.63
N GLY A 119 0.81 -25.31 16.23
CA GLY A 119 2.25 -25.58 16.30
C GLY A 119 2.73 -26.55 15.22
N VAL A 120 1.98 -26.69 14.12
CA VAL A 120 2.29 -27.56 13.00
C VAL A 120 2.66 -26.71 11.79
N VAL A 121 3.82 -26.97 11.19
CA VAL A 121 4.14 -26.41 9.88
C VAL A 121 3.35 -27.22 8.85
N PRO A 122 2.49 -26.60 8.01
CA PRO A 122 1.79 -27.29 6.94
C PRO A 122 2.77 -28.04 6.03
N GLU A 123 2.32 -29.14 5.43
CA GLU A 123 3.13 -29.82 4.42
C GLU A 123 3.26 -28.91 3.18
N PRO A 124 4.46 -28.80 2.59
CA PRO A 124 4.67 -28.13 1.30
C PRO A 124 3.68 -28.61 0.23
N ALA A 125 3.17 -27.68 -0.57
CA ALA A 125 2.24 -27.96 -1.66
C ALA A 125 2.69 -27.26 -2.95
N ASP A 126 2.06 -27.63 -4.05
CA ASP A 126 2.21 -27.00 -5.37
C ASP A 126 0.94 -26.18 -5.57
N GLU A 127 0.94 -24.91 -5.16
CA GLU A 127 -0.26 -24.08 -5.25
C GLU A 127 -0.51 -23.61 -6.68
N ASP A 128 0.54 -23.38 -7.47
CA ASP A 128 0.44 -22.81 -8.81
C ASP A 128 0.36 -23.86 -9.95
N CYS A 129 0.21 -25.13 -9.58
CA CYS A 129 0.04 -26.30 -10.44
C CYS A 129 1.10 -26.41 -11.54
N ASP A 130 2.34 -26.03 -11.26
CA ASP A 130 3.45 -26.12 -12.23
C ASP A 130 4.22 -27.45 -12.15
N GLY A 131 3.91 -28.28 -11.17
CA GLY A 131 4.50 -29.60 -10.94
C GLY A 131 5.75 -29.60 -10.06
N GLU A 132 6.18 -28.43 -9.59
CA GLU A 132 7.21 -28.25 -8.57
C GLU A 132 6.56 -27.80 -7.25
N ILE A 133 7.20 -28.08 -6.12
CA ILE A 133 6.69 -27.74 -4.78
C ILE A 133 7.58 -26.65 -4.18
N ASP A 134 6.97 -25.62 -3.60
CA ASP A 134 7.61 -24.47 -2.96
C ASP A 134 8.67 -23.78 -3.84
N ASN A 135 8.43 -23.70 -5.15
CA ASN A 135 9.32 -23.09 -6.16
C ASN A 135 9.16 -21.56 -6.21
N LEU A 136 9.38 -20.90 -5.08
CA LEU A 136 9.25 -19.44 -4.96
C LEU A 136 10.01 -18.68 -6.06
N LEU A 137 9.38 -17.62 -6.57
CA LEU A 137 9.99 -16.78 -7.60
C LEU A 137 11.32 -16.16 -7.11
N PRO A 138 12.39 -16.24 -7.92
CA PRO A 138 13.66 -15.60 -7.59
C PRO A 138 13.58 -14.08 -7.76
N THR A 139 14.54 -13.36 -7.16
CA THR A 139 14.73 -11.92 -7.38
C THR A 139 15.03 -11.62 -8.85
N CYS A 140 14.61 -10.45 -9.33
CA CYS A 140 14.56 -10.12 -10.77
C CYS A 140 15.13 -8.76 -11.15
N ASP A 141 15.79 -8.10 -10.20
CA ASP A 141 16.18 -6.70 -10.20
C ASP A 141 17.71 -6.50 -10.22
N ARG A 142 18.47 -7.60 -10.31
CA ARG A 142 19.92 -7.57 -10.54
C ARG A 142 20.29 -6.90 -11.86
N ASN A 143 21.47 -6.29 -11.88
CA ASN A 143 22.09 -5.70 -13.07
C ASN A 143 21.26 -4.59 -13.75
N ILE A 144 20.34 -3.96 -13.03
CA ILE A 144 19.67 -2.73 -13.47
C ILE A 144 20.60 -1.55 -13.23
N ALA A 145 20.76 -0.69 -14.24
CA ALA A 145 21.61 0.49 -14.13
C ALA A 145 20.92 1.56 -13.27
N PRO A 146 21.67 2.36 -12.48
CA PRO A 146 21.00 3.30 -11.56
C PRO A 146 20.23 4.45 -12.20
N ALA A 147 20.49 4.73 -13.47
CA ALA A 147 19.79 5.73 -14.28
C ALA A 147 18.83 5.10 -15.30
N ASP A 148 18.47 3.83 -15.13
CA ASP A 148 17.53 3.14 -15.99
C ASP A 148 16.13 3.77 -15.89
N PHE A 149 15.46 3.89 -17.03
CA PHE A 149 14.13 4.51 -17.16
C PHE A 149 13.12 3.55 -17.82
N ASP A 150 13.42 2.26 -17.86
CA ASP A 150 12.45 1.23 -18.23
C ASP A 150 11.52 0.98 -17.04
N ALA A 151 10.23 1.28 -17.21
CA ALA A 151 9.25 1.11 -16.14
C ALA A 151 9.09 -0.35 -15.69
N MET A 152 9.40 -1.34 -16.55
CA MET A 152 9.43 -2.74 -16.13
C MET A 152 10.64 -3.04 -15.22
N HIS A 153 11.74 -2.30 -15.36
CA HIS A 153 12.84 -2.35 -14.39
C HIS A 153 12.44 -1.66 -13.07
N GLY A 154 11.67 -0.58 -13.12
CA GLY A 154 11.04 0.01 -11.93
C GLY A 154 10.12 -0.96 -11.19
N ALA A 155 9.30 -1.72 -11.90
CA ALA A 155 8.45 -2.77 -11.30
C ALA A 155 9.28 -3.87 -10.62
N ARG A 156 10.38 -4.30 -11.26
CA ARG A 156 11.29 -5.31 -10.68
C ARG A 156 12.01 -4.78 -9.44
N ALA A 157 12.41 -3.51 -9.45
CA ALA A 157 13.04 -2.83 -8.33
C ALA A 157 12.08 -2.54 -7.16
N VAL A 158 10.81 -2.94 -7.25
CA VAL A 158 9.93 -3.02 -6.09
C VAL A 158 9.55 -4.47 -5.77
N ASP A 159 10.29 -5.46 -6.29
CA ASP A 159 10.06 -6.91 -6.18
C ASP A 159 8.87 -7.51 -6.95
N LEU A 160 8.29 -6.78 -7.91
CA LEU A 160 7.26 -7.34 -8.80
C LEU A 160 7.90 -8.05 -10.01
N CYS A 161 8.22 -9.33 -9.81
CA CYS A 161 8.97 -10.13 -10.79
C CYS A 161 8.12 -10.87 -11.83
N ALA A 162 6.92 -11.33 -11.45
CA ALA A 162 6.03 -12.06 -12.35
C ALA A 162 5.48 -11.15 -13.46
N LYS A 163 5.30 -11.73 -14.65
CA LYS A 163 4.64 -11.07 -15.78
C LYS A 163 3.38 -11.82 -16.15
N ALA A 164 2.33 -11.05 -16.41
CA ALA A 164 1.07 -11.58 -16.93
C ALA A 164 0.89 -11.13 -18.38
N SER A 165 0.13 -11.90 -19.15
CA SER A 165 -0.34 -11.48 -20.48
C SER A 165 -1.87 -11.39 -20.47
N PRO A 166 -2.47 -10.50 -21.26
CA PRO A 166 -3.93 -10.44 -21.38
C PRO A 166 -4.58 -11.76 -21.86
N GLY A 167 -3.81 -12.62 -22.55
CA GLY A 167 -4.28 -13.89 -23.08
C GLY A 167 -3.99 -15.12 -22.22
N ASP A 168 -3.27 -14.97 -21.11
CA ASP A 168 -3.10 -16.03 -20.11
C ASP A 168 -3.91 -15.70 -18.85
N ARG A 169 -4.03 -16.68 -17.95
CA ARG A 169 -4.68 -16.54 -16.63
C ARG A 169 -3.65 -16.45 -15.49
N ARG A 170 -2.37 -16.24 -15.82
CA ARG A 170 -1.28 -16.12 -14.83
C ARG A 170 -1.27 -14.73 -14.21
N TRP A 171 -0.87 -14.62 -12.95
CA TRP A 171 -0.74 -13.34 -12.27
C TRP A 171 0.59 -12.65 -12.60
N GLY A 172 0.69 -11.36 -12.26
CA GLY A 172 1.90 -10.56 -12.45
C GLY A 172 1.63 -9.22 -13.13
N VAL A 173 2.71 -8.52 -13.46
CA VAL A 173 2.66 -7.20 -14.09
C VAL A 173 2.22 -7.35 -15.55
N LEU A 174 1.10 -6.73 -15.90
CA LEU A 174 0.55 -6.63 -17.26
C LEU A 174 1.21 -5.48 -18.03
N SER A 175 1.41 -4.34 -17.37
CA SER A 175 2.10 -3.18 -17.92
C SER A 175 2.69 -2.29 -16.83
N ALA A 176 3.77 -1.59 -17.17
CA ALA A 176 4.38 -0.56 -16.33
C ALA A 176 4.68 0.68 -17.18
N GLU A 177 4.46 1.87 -16.63
CA GLU A 177 4.74 3.15 -17.28
C GLU A 177 5.15 4.21 -16.25
N TYR A 178 6.19 4.98 -16.56
CA TYR A 178 6.46 6.21 -15.81
C TYR A 178 5.52 7.31 -16.29
N VAL A 179 4.82 7.96 -15.37
CA VAL A 179 3.74 8.91 -15.64
C VAL A 179 3.91 10.21 -14.85
N ARG A 180 3.25 11.27 -15.33
CA ARG A 180 3.00 12.53 -14.63
C ARG A 180 1.75 12.41 -13.75
N GLY A 181 1.47 13.42 -12.93
CA GLY A 181 0.35 13.51 -11.98
C GLY A 181 -1.01 13.22 -12.60
N ASP A 182 -1.23 13.76 -13.81
CA ASP A 182 -2.45 13.57 -14.61
C ASP A 182 -2.56 12.17 -15.24
N GLY A 183 -1.53 11.34 -15.11
CA GLY A 183 -1.42 10.02 -15.73
C GLY A 183 -0.90 10.04 -17.17
N SER A 184 -0.48 11.19 -17.70
CA SER A 184 0.21 11.26 -18.99
C SER A 184 1.61 10.65 -18.90
N ARG A 185 2.10 10.10 -20.01
CA ARG A 185 3.43 9.49 -20.07
C ARG A 185 4.53 10.49 -19.71
N ALA A 186 5.44 10.08 -18.83
CA ALA A 186 6.65 10.83 -18.51
C ALA A 186 7.78 10.55 -19.53
N GLU A 187 8.55 11.58 -19.85
CA GLU A 187 9.80 11.46 -20.60
C GLU A 187 10.96 11.03 -19.67
N PRO A 188 12.08 10.51 -20.20
CA PRO A 188 13.23 10.16 -19.37
C PRO A 188 13.78 11.35 -18.56
N THR A 189 13.94 11.17 -17.25
CA THR A 189 14.33 12.21 -16.30
C THR A 189 15.22 11.65 -15.17
N PRO A 190 16.13 12.45 -14.56
CA PRO A 190 16.88 12.00 -13.38
C PRO A 190 16.04 11.95 -12.09
N ALA A 191 14.76 12.31 -12.13
CA ALA A 191 13.78 12.12 -11.06
C ALA A 191 13.48 10.64 -10.73
N VAL A 192 13.95 9.72 -11.59
CA VAL A 192 13.85 8.26 -11.40
C VAL A 192 15.24 7.64 -11.22
N GLY A 193 15.33 6.70 -10.29
CA GLY A 193 16.52 5.89 -10.05
C GLY A 193 16.18 4.49 -9.58
N VAL A 194 17.14 3.58 -9.75
CA VAL A 194 17.09 2.19 -9.26
C VAL A 194 18.40 1.88 -8.54
N LEU A 195 18.40 1.80 -7.21
CA LEU A 195 19.63 1.81 -6.40
C LEU A 195 19.75 0.58 -5.50
N ASP A 196 20.98 0.11 -5.22
CA ASP A 196 21.25 -0.97 -4.24
C ASP A 196 21.20 -0.50 -2.78
N SER A 197 21.31 0.80 -2.56
CA SER A 197 21.24 1.43 -1.26
C SER A 197 21.00 2.93 -1.44
N PHE A 198 20.55 3.61 -0.39
CA PHE A 198 20.46 5.07 -0.36
C PHE A 198 21.40 5.62 0.70
N GLY A 199 22.65 5.87 0.31
CA GLY A 199 23.73 6.08 1.27
C GLY A 199 24.27 4.75 1.82
N PRO A 200 25.12 4.79 2.87
CA PRO A 200 25.75 3.60 3.45
C PRO A 200 24.88 2.89 4.49
N ASN A 201 23.84 3.55 5.01
CA ASN A 201 23.09 3.11 6.20
C ASN A 201 21.61 2.77 5.90
N VAL A 202 21.21 2.70 4.62
CA VAL A 202 19.83 2.41 4.20
C VAL A 202 19.87 1.34 3.13
N HIS A 203 19.36 0.16 3.49
CA HIS A 203 19.43 -1.05 2.68
C HIS A 203 18.10 -1.37 2.00
N VAL A 204 18.17 -2.16 0.93
CA VAL A 204 16.99 -2.69 0.24
C VAL A 204 16.18 -3.62 1.15
N GLN A 205 14.86 -3.58 1.01
CA GLN A 205 13.87 -4.38 1.74
C GLN A 205 13.61 -5.73 1.08
N GLY A 206 13.85 -5.82 -0.23
CA GLY A 206 13.82 -7.03 -1.01
C GLY A 206 14.84 -6.95 -2.15
N GLY A 207 14.98 -8.06 -2.89
CA GLY A 207 15.83 -8.07 -4.07
C GLY A 207 17.29 -7.63 -3.86
N ASP A 208 17.80 -6.93 -4.86
CA ASP A 208 19.14 -6.35 -4.94
C ASP A 208 19.09 -4.83 -5.25
N ARG A 209 17.91 -4.26 -5.50
CA ARG A 209 17.64 -2.88 -5.92
C ARG A 209 16.28 -2.39 -5.44
N MET A 210 16.18 -1.11 -5.10
CA MET A 210 14.94 -0.40 -4.82
C MET A 210 14.63 0.69 -5.85
N LEU A 211 13.35 1.04 -6.00
CA LEU A 211 12.89 2.20 -6.76
C LEU A 211 13.12 3.49 -5.97
N VAL A 212 13.61 4.53 -6.64
CA VAL A 212 13.75 5.87 -6.09
C VAL A 212 13.06 6.87 -7.00
N LEU A 213 12.09 7.60 -6.42
CA LEU A 213 11.37 8.70 -7.05
C LEU A 213 11.70 9.98 -6.30
N SER A 214 12.01 11.05 -7.02
CA SER A 214 12.37 12.34 -6.43
C SER A 214 11.74 13.48 -7.22
N THR A 215 11.33 14.53 -6.52
CA THR A 215 10.96 15.81 -7.16
C THR A 215 12.20 16.55 -7.65
N GLY A 216 13.31 16.32 -6.94
CA GLY A 216 14.67 16.52 -7.38
C GLY A 216 15.28 15.34 -8.14
N ARG A 217 16.50 14.96 -7.76
CA ARG A 217 17.23 13.91 -8.47
C ARG A 217 17.31 12.66 -7.63
N ALA A 218 16.87 11.53 -8.19
CA ALA A 218 16.96 10.21 -7.59
C ALA A 218 18.40 9.65 -7.63
N ARG A 219 19.33 10.37 -6.99
CA ARG A 219 20.77 10.10 -6.98
C ARG A 219 21.33 10.44 -5.61
N ILE A 220 22.19 9.56 -5.08
CA ILE A 220 22.89 9.83 -3.83
C ILE A 220 24.03 10.85 -4.02
N ALA A 221 24.52 11.39 -2.90
CA ALA A 221 25.60 12.38 -2.91
C ALA A 221 26.83 11.88 -3.70
N HIS A 222 27.47 12.80 -4.43
CA HIS A 222 28.69 12.55 -5.23
C HIS A 222 28.54 11.60 -6.42
N TRP A 223 27.34 11.10 -6.72
CA TRP A 223 27.11 10.39 -7.96
C TRP A 223 27.03 11.33 -9.17
N PRO A 224 27.40 10.86 -10.38
CA PRO A 224 27.18 11.62 -11.60
C PRO A 224 25.71 12.02 -11.75
N GLY A 225 25.47 13.32 -11.85
CA GLY A 225 24.13 13.87 -12.00
C GLY A 225 23.34 14.02 -10.70
N ALA A 226 23.96 13.83 -9.52
CA ALA A 226 23.34 14.14 -8.24
C ALA A 226 22.94 15.61 -8.12
N CYS A 227 21.89 15.87 -7.34
CA CYS A 227 21.56 17.24 -6.94
C CYS A 227 22.61 17.70 -5.93
N ASN A 228 23.22 18.87 -6.16
CA ASN A 228 24.27 19.43 -5.28
C ASN A 228 23.79 20.70 -4.56
N THR A 229 22.46 20.87 -4.52
CA THR A 229 21.70 21.93 -3.88
C THR A 229 20.45 21.29 -3.26
N PRO A 230 19.76 21.94 -2.31
CA PRO A 230 18.45 21.48 -1.86
C PRO A 230 17.35 21.59 -2.93
N ASP A 231 17.56 22.43 -3.94
CA ASP A 231 16.61 22.68 -5.02
C ASP A 231 17.16 22.16 -6.37
N CYS A 232 16.52 21.15 -6.97
CA CYS A 232 16.75 20.72 -8.34
C CYS A 232 15.43 20.44 -9.06
N THR A 233 15.23 21.09 -10.20
CA THR A 233 14.03 20.85 -11.00
C THR A 233 14.28 19.84 -12.13
N ASN A 234 13.22 19.13 -12.49
CA ASN A 234 13.12 18.19 -13.59
C ASN A 234 11.96 18.56 -14.51
N TYR A 235 10.76 18.62 -13.94
CA TYR A 235 9.51 18.91 -14.59
C TYR A 235 8.90 20.18 -14.02
N GLY A 236 8.49 21.10 -14.89
CA GLY A 236 7.68 22.23 -14.46
C GLY A 236 6.28 21.83 -14.00
N PRO A 237 5.35 22.80 -13.91
CA PRO A 237 4.01 22.61 -13.36
C PRO A 237 3.28 21.37 -13.87
N GLY A 238 2.63 20.67 -12.94
CA GLY A 238 1.83 19.47 -13.19
C GLY A 238 0.35 19.64 -12.82
N GLU A 239 -0.39 18.56 -12.98
CA GLU A 239 -1.77 18.43 -12.49
C GLU A 239 -1.84 17.22 -11.56
N ALA A 240 -2.30 17.45 -10.33
CA ALA A 240 -2.33 16.41 -9.31
C ALA A 240 -3.39 15.34 -9.61
N PRO A 241 -3.21 14.10 -9.11
CA PRO A 241 -4.25 13.09 -9.16
C PRO A 241 -5.57 13.57 -8.53
N PRO A 242 -6.74 13.09 -8.99
CA PRO A 242 -8.03 13.50 -8.45
C PRO A 242 -8.09 13.34 -6.92
N GLY A 243 -8.44 14.43 -6.24
CA GLY A 243 -8.53 14.47 -4.78
C GLY A 243 -7.29 15.05 -4.11
N PHE A 244 -6.14 15.16 -4.80
CA PHE A 244 -4.88 15.67 -4.25
C PHE A 244 -4.53 17.07 -4.79
N PRO A 245 -3.63 17.83 -4.14
CA PRO A 245 -2.93 17.53 -2.88
C PRO A 245 -3.85 17.41 -1.65
N GLN A 246 -3.47 16.58 -0.68
CA GLN A 246 -4.15 16.43 0.61
C GLN A 246 -3.13 16.40 1.73
N ASP A 247 -3.36 17.14 2.80
CA ASP A 247 -2.46 17.17 3.95
C ASP A 247 -3.30 17.24 5.24
N ASN A 248 -2.66 17.40 6.38
CA ASN A 248 -3.26 17.69 7.66
C ASN A 248 -4.30 18.82 7.49
N PRO A 249 -5.59 18.56 7.83
CA PRO A 249 -6.67 19.54 7.63
C PRO A 249 -6.47 20.87 8.35
N ASP A 250 -5.64 20.91 9.40
CA ASP A 250 -5.30 22.13 10.13
C ASP A 250 -4.28 23.01 9.38
N CYS A 251 -3.55 22.44 8.40
CA CYS A 251 -2.67 23.11 7.44
C CYS A 251 -2.96 22.67 6.00
N PRO A 252 -4.00 23.24 5.37
CA PRO A 252 -4.41 22.81 4.04
C PRO A 252 -3.30 23.09 3.00
N PRO A 253 -3.00 22.16 2.08
CA PRO A 253 -1.94 22.34 1.10
C PRO A 253 -2.33 23.33 -0.01
N SER A 254 -1.34 23.83 -0.75
CA SER A 254 -1.55 24.48 -2.04
C SER A 254 -2.18 23.52 -3.04
N SER A 255 -2.92 24.05 -4.02
CA SER A 255 -3.54 23.23 -5.08
C SER A 255 -2.64 22.97 -6.27
N ASN A 256 -1.52 23.70 -6.38
CA ASN A 256 -0.59 23.56 -7.51
C ASN A 256 0.46 22.51 -7.16
N ILE A 257 0.96 21.80 -8.17
CA ILE A 257 2.09 20.88 -8.01
C ILE A 257 3.14 21.12 -9.08
N ASN A 258 4.39 20.74 -8.78
CA ASN A 258 5.51 20.77 -9.72
C ASN A 258 6.30 19.46 -9.61
N ASP A 259 7.22 19.25 -10.55
CA ASP A 259 8.23 18.20 -10.47
C ASP A 259 7.68 16.78 -10.25
N ASP A 260 6.45 16.54 -10.70
CA ASP A 260 5.73 15.29 -10.46
C ASP A 260 6.24 14.15 -11.33
N ILE A 261 6.38 12.98 -10.70
CA ILE A 261 6.76 11.73 -11.35
C ILE A 261 6.15 10.55 -10.60
N GLY A 262 5.74 9.52 -11.33
CA GLY A 262 5.29 8.28 -10.73
C GLY A 262 5.55 7.05 -11.60
N LEU A 263 5.55 5.89 -10.96
CA LEU A 263 5.50 4.58 -11.60
C LEU A 263 4.07 4.05 -11.52
N GLU A 264 3.39 3.93 -12.66
CA GLU A 264 2.07 3.30 -12.76
C GLU A 264 2.22 1.85 -13.24
N LEU A 265 1.60 0.94 -12.49
CA LEU A 265 1.58 -0.49 -12.73
C LEU A 265 0.15 -0.95 -12.94
N VAL A 266 -0.07 -1.82 -13.92
CA VAL A 266 -1.29 -2.63 -14.05
C VAL A 266 -0.89 -4.07 -13.80
N ILE A 267 -1.52 -4.69 -12.81
CA ILE A 267 -1.11 -5.96 -12.23
C ILE A 267 -2.34 -6.87 -12.17
N ARG A 268 -2.20 -8.12 -12.64
CA ARG A 268 -3.18 -9.17 -12.31
C ARG A 268 -2.76 -9.82 -11.00
N THR A 269 -3.65 -9.86 -10.03
CA THR A 269 -3.36 -10.39 -8.69
C THR A 269 -3.40 -11.92 -8.71
N PRO A 270 -2.59 -12.61 -7.88
CA PRO A 270 -2.70 -14.06 -7.71
C PRO A 270 -4.09 -14.46 -7.22
N THR A 271 -4.60 -15.62 -7.63
CA THR A 271 -5.96 -16.06 -7.31
C THR A 271 -6.18 -16.32 -5.83
N ASN A 272 -5.14 -16.77 -5.12
CA ASN A 272 -5.13 -17.02 -3.68
C ASN A 272 -4.68 -15.81 -2.84
N ALA A 273 -4.42 -14.65 -3.43
CA ALA A 273 -4.00 -13.45 -2.70
C ALA A 273 -5.20 -12.75 -2.01
N THR A 274 -5.03 -12.41 -0.73
CA THR A 274 -5.99 -11.63 0.07
C THR A 274 -5.54 -10.18 0.26
N GLY A 275 -4.28 -9.87 -0.02
CA GLY A 275 -3.75 -8.52 -0.01
C GLY A 275 -2.32 -8.44 -0.54
N TYR A 276 -1.71 -7.28 -0.33
CA TYR A 276 -0.31 -7.02 -0.65
C TYR A 276 0.27 -6.02 0.35
N GLU A 277 1.58 -6.00 0.45
CA GLU A 277 2.36 -5.01 1.21
C GLU A 277 3.56 -4.54 0.40
N PHE A 278 4.04 -3.34 0.70
CA PHE A 278 5.31 -2.79 0.22
C PHE A 278 5.90 -1.88 1.28
N ALA A 279 7.21 -1.69 1.23
CA ALA A 279 7.93 -0.77 2.10
C ALA A 279 8.28 0.52 1.35
N PHE A 280 8.29 1.63 2.07
CA PHE A 280 8.74 2.92 1.54
C PHE A 280 9.44 3.74 2.62
N LYS A 281 10.22 4.73 2.18
CA LYS A 281 10.89 5.71 3.04
C LYS A 281 10.81 7.08 2.39
N PHE A 282 10.53 8.12 3.17
CA PHE A 282 10.37 9.48 2.65
C PHE A 282 11.41 10.43 3.24
N TYR A 283 12.04 11.22 2.38
CA TYR A 283 13.04 12.24 2.70
C TYR A 283 12.56 13.59 2.18
N THR A 284 12.86 14.66 2.91
CA THR A 284 12.57 16.03 2.47
C THR A 284 13.53 17.04 3.09
N PHE A 285 13.87 18.09 2.34
CA PHE A 285 14.55 19.29 2.85
C PHE A 285 13.59 20.27 3.56
N GLU A 286 12.30 19.95 3.64
CA GLU A 286 11.31 20.78 4.34
C GLU A 286 11.29 20.56 5.85
N TYR A 287 11.92 19.49 6.34
CA TYR A 287 11.91 19.12 7.74
C TYR A 287 13.16 19.65 8.49
N PRO A 288 13.02 20.18 9.72
CA PRO A 288 11.77 20.38 10.48
C PRO A 288 11.09 21.75 10.27
N GLU A 289 11.69 22.66 9.51
CA GLU A 289 11.34 24.08 9.51
C GLU A 289 9.95 24.38 8.93
N PHE A 290 9.48 23.58 7.97
CA PHE A 290 8.29 23.85 7.17
C PHE A 290 7.11 22.94 7.49
N ILE A 291 7.12 22.31 8.67
CA ILE A 291 5.93 21.64 9.22
C ILE A 291 4.77 22.64 9.26
N CYS A 292 3.60 22.21 8.80
CA CYS A 292 2.36 22.99 8.78
C CYS A 292 2.40 24.18 7.78
N ASP A 293 3.26 24.10 6.76
CA ASP A 293 3.27 25.04 5.62
C ASP A 293 2.37 24.55 4.47
N HIS A 294 2.09 25.43 3.51
CA HIS A 294 1.23 25.16 2.35
C HIS A 294 1.98 24.52 1.17
N PHE A 295 3.30 24.38 1.28
CA PHE A 295 4.19 23.96 0.19
C PHE A 295 4.69 22.52 0.33
N ASN A 296 4.13 21.75 1.27
CA ASN A 296 4.70 20.46 1.63
C ASN A 296 4.54 19.37 0.57
N ASP A 297 5.66 18.85 0.12
CA ASP A 297 5.76 17.83 -0.92
C ASP A 297 5.06 16.54 -0.49
N GLN A 298 4.55 15.79 -1.47
CA GLN A 298 3.77 14.59 -1.16
C GLN A 298 4.25 13.36 -1.88
N PHE A 299 4.28 12.25 -1.15
CA PHE A 299 4.34 10.91 -1.72
C PHE A 299 2.97 10.22 -1.61
N LEU A 300 2.52 9.61 -2.70
CA LEU A 300 1.26 8.88 -2.79
C LEU A 300 1.51 7.46 -3.29
N ALA A 301 0.78 6.51 -2.70
CA ALA A 301 0.59 5.17 -3.24
C ALA A 301 -0.90 4.99 -3.55
N LEU A 302 -1.28 5.12 -4.82
CA LEU A 302 -2.68 5.11 -5.25
C LEU A 302 -3.07 3.75 -5.84
N ALA A 303 -4.15 3.15 -5.32
CA ALA A 303 -4.75 1.94 -5.86
C ALA A 303 -6.07 2.23 -6.59
N THR A 304 -6.27 1.58 -7.73
CA THR A 304 -7.54 1.52 -8.46
C THR A 304 -7.85 0.06 -8.84
N PRO A 305 -9.01 -0.50 -8.44
CA PRO A 305 -10.05 0.13 -7.62
C PRO A 305 -9.54 0.49 -6.21
N ALA A 306 -10.10 1.55 -5.63
CA ALA A 306 -9.71 2.01 -4.29
C ALA A 306 -10.16 0.98 -3.24
N PRO A 307 -9.25 0.38 -2.45
CA PRO A 307 -9.63 -0.61 -1.46
C PRO A 307 -10.34 0.04 -0.26
N PRO A 308 -11.23 -0.69 0.45
CA PRO A 308 -11.87 -0.20 1.66
C PRO A 308 -10.84 0.27 2.70
N GLY A 309 -11.04 1.47 3.23
CA GLY A 309 -10.12 2.09 4.20
C GLY A 309 -9.04 2.98 3.58
N SER A 310 -8.88 2.99 2.25
CA SER A 310 -8.02 3.97 1.57
C SER A 310 -8.61 5.38 1.61
N LEU A 311 -7.75 6.40 1.49
CA LEU A 311 -8.12 7.82 1.45
C LEU A 311 -8.07 8.31 0.01
N ASN A 312 -9.22 8.37 -0.67
CA ASN A 312 -9.31 8.70 -2.10
C ASN A 312 -8.42 7.81 -2.99
N GLY A 313 -8.26 6.54 -2.60
CA GLY A 313 -7.38 5.58 -3.26
C GLY A 313 -5.95 5.58 -2.75
N ASN A 314 -5.53 6.56 -1.94
CA ASN A 314 -4.21 6.55 -1.30
C ASN A 314 -4.14 5.52 -0.16
N LEU A 315 -3.06 4.77 -0.14
CA LEU A 315 -2.79 3.68 0.81
C LEU A 315 -1.86 4.10 1.95
N SER A 316 -1.08 5.17 1.76
CA SER A 316 -0.01 5.57 2.68
C SER A 316 -0.39 6.84 3.44
N PHE A 317 -0.70 6.67 4.73
CA PHE A 317 -1.12 7.74 5.64
C PHE A 317 -0.86 7.34 7.10
N ASP A 318 -0.74 8.31 8.00
CA ASP A 318 -0.56 8.05 9.43
C ASP A 318 -1.87 7.69 10.16
N SER A 319 -1.78 7.43 11.47
CA SER A 319 -2.95 7.09 12.29
C SER A 319 -4.01 8.19 12.41
N LEU A 320 -3.69 9.42 12.03
CA LEU A 320 -4.61 10.57 11.98
C LEU A 320 -5.22 10.76 10.58
N GLY A 321 -4.77 9.97 9.60
CA GLY A 321 -5.21 10.06 8.21
C GLY A 321 -4.46 11.12 7.40
N ASN A 322 -3.31 11.61 7.89
CA ASN A 322 -2.48 12.54 7.12
C ASN A 322 -1.71 11.74 6.04
N PRO A 323 -1.77 12.14 4.77
CA PRO A 323 -0.93 11.57 3.71
C PRO A 323 0.57 11.78 3.97
N VAL A 324 1.42 11.12 3.20
CA VAL A 324 2.87 11.29 3.32
C VAL A 324 3.28 12.67 2.79
N SER A 325 3.61 13.55 3.72
CA SER A 325 4.29 14.83 3.54
C SER A 325 5.17 15.09 4.77
N VAL A 326 5.81 16.26 4.89
CA VAL A 326 6.51 16.65 6.13
C VAL A 326 5.62 16.59 7.39
N ASN A 327 4.30 16.66 7.22
CA ASN A 327 3.32 16.64 8.32
C ASN A 327 2.95 15.22 8.78
N ILE A 328 3.50 14.18 8.14
CA ILE A 328 3.22 12.80 8.53
C ILE A 328 3.82 12.50 9.90
N GLY A 329 3.07 11.83 10.77
CA GLY A 329 3.49 11.47 12.13
C GLY A 329 4.58 10.38 12.23
N PHE A 330 5.50 10.28 11.26
CA PHE A 330 6.53 9.23 11.19
C PHE A 330 7.98 9.73 11.03
N PHE A 331 8.24 11.05 11.03
CA PHE A 331 9.62 11.56 11.01
C PHE A 331 10.35 11.20 12.30
N ASP A 332 11.40 10.39 12.17
CA ASP A 332 12.23 9.93 13.28
C ASP A 332 13.74 9.83 12.92
N VAL A 333 14.11 10.23 11.69
CA VAL A 333 15.50 10.34 11.21
C VAL A 333 15.83 11.81 10.95
N CYS A 334 16.61 12.42 11.84
CA CYS A 334 17.09 13.80 11.75
C CYS A 334 18.12 14.10 12.85
N GLU A 335 18.78 15.26 12.82
CA GLU A 335 19.56 15.71 13.98
C GLU A 335 18.64 15.93 15.20
N GLY A 336 18.81 15.10 16.23
CA GLY A 336 18.02 15.18 17.46
C GLY A 336 16.72 14.37 17.47
N CYS A 337 16.40 13.64 16.39
CA CYS A 337 15.31 12.67 16.36
C CYS A 337 15.68 11.34 17.05
N ASP A 338 14.69 10.48 17.30
CA ASP A 338 14.83 9.22 18.03
C ASP A 338 15.81 8.23 17.37
N ARG A 339 15.86 8.16 16.03
CA ARG A 339 16.80 7.31 15.28
C ARG A 339 18.10 8.04 14.90
N GLY A 340 18.22 9.32 15.23
CA GLY A 340 19.37 10.15 14.87
C GLY A 340 19.48 10.46 13.37
N ALA A 341 20.65 10.91 12.93
CA ALA A 341 20.88 11.39 11.56
C ALA A 341 21.71 10.41 10.70
N ASP A 342 22.06 9.23 11.21
CA ASP A 342 22.97 8.30 10.53
C ASP A 342 22.42 7.87 9.16
N GLU A 343 21.11 7.68 9.02
CA GLU A 343 20.45 7.33 7.76
C GLU A 343 20.34 8.49 6.75
N LEU A 344 20.84 9.69 7.10
CA LEU A 344 21.02 10.81 6.16
C LEU A 344 22.45 10.86 5.59
N GLU A 345 23.40 10.13 6.16
CA GLU A 345 24.79 10.15 5.72
C GLU A 345 24.90 9.66 4.26
N GLY A 346 25.62 10.39 3.41
CA GLY A 346 25.86 9.98 2.02
C GLY A 346 24.64 9.97 1.09
N THR A 347 23.45 10.29 1.58
CA THR A 347 22.22 10.35 0.75
C THR A 347 22.13 11.63 -0.08
N GLY A 348 22.71 12.72 0.42
CA GLY A 348 22.51 14.08 -0.07
C GLY A 348 21.73 14.96 0.92
N PHE A 349 20.81 14.36 1.68
CA PHE A 349 20.02 15.04 2.70
C PHE A 349 20.83 15.36 3.96
N GLY A 350 21.91 14.62 4.24
CA GLY A 350 22.82 14.92 5.35
C GLY A 350 23.88 15.99 5.09
N LEU A 351 23.80 16.77 4.00
CA LEU A 351 24.86 17.72 3.61
C LEU A 351 24.77 19.09 4.28
N TRP A 352 23.56 19.53 4.66
CA TRP A 352 23.30 20.90 5.13
C TRP A 352 22.58 20.97 6.49
N ASP A 353 22.37 19.83 7.16
CA ASP A 353 21.68 19.71 8.46
C ASP A 353 20.27 20.36 8.48
N ASP A 354 19.57 20.31 7.35
CA ASP A 354 18.28 20.96 7.07
C ASP A 354 17.29 19.99 6.39
N ALA A 355 17.38 18.71 6.76
CA ALA A 355 16.52 17.67 6.22
C ALA A 355 16.10 16.66 7.29
N GLY A 356 15.04 15.94 6.99
CA GLY A 356 14.59 14.80 7.76
C GLY A 356 14.14 13.67 6.88
N ALA A 357 13.93 12.51 7.51
CA ALA A 357 13.30 11.37 6.89
C ALA A 357 12.43 10.59 7.88
N THR A 358 11.56 9.75 7.34
CA THR A 358 10.94 8.67 8.09
C THR A 358 11.92 7.49 8.21
N GLY A 359 11.71 6.62 9.19
CA GLY A 359 12.15 5.23 9.12
C GLY A 359 11.52 4.50 7.91
N TRP A 360 11.86 3.22 7.72
CA TRP A 360 11.10 2.40 6.78
C TRP A 360 9.67 2.24 7.28
N LEU A 361 8.72 2.48 6.40
CA LEU A 361 7.29 2.32 6.63
C LEU A 361 6.79 1.22 5.71
N ARG A 362 5.95 0.33 6.24
CA ARG A 362 5.24 -0.67 5.44
C ARG A 362 3.80 -0.26 5.28
N THR A 363 3.36 -0.16 4.03
CA THR A 363 1.96 -0.03 3.67
C THR A 363 1.42 -1.39 3.21
N GLN A 364 0.20 -1.72 3.61
CA GLN A 364 -0.51 -2.92 3.16
C GLN A 364 -1.94 -2.57 2.73
N ALA A 365 -2.54 -3.38 1.87
CA ALA A 365 -3.93 -3.20 1.43
C ALA A 365 -4.56 -4.54 1.00
N PRO A 366 -5.89 -4.69 1.14
CA PRO A 366 -6.61 -5.86 0.64
C PRO A 366 -6.68 -5.88 -0.88
N VAL A 367 -6.83 -7.08 -1.41
CA VAL A 367 -7.11 -7.31 -2.83
C VAL A 367 -8.03 -8.51 -2.99
N LYS A 368 -8.76 -8.56 -4.10
CA LYS A 368 -9.44 -9.77 -4.53
C LYS A 368 -8.51 -10.55 -5.47
N GLY A 369 -8.34 -11.84 -5.24
CA GLY A 369 -7.56 -12.69 -6.13
C GLY A 369 -8.09 -12.73 -7.57
N GLY A 370 -7.18 -12.76 -8.54
CA GLY A 370 -7.47 -12.77 -9.98
C GLY A 370 -7.97 -11.44 -10.57
N GLU A 371 -8.06 -10.35 -9.79
CA GLU A 371 -8.49 -9.05 -10.29
C GLU A 371 -7.34 -8.25 -10.93
N GLU A 372 -7.69 -7.25 -11.75
CA GLU A 372 -6.71 -6.26 -12.21
C GLU A 372 -6.65 -5.07 -11.23
N LEU A 373 -5.47 -4.87 -10.66
CA LEU A 373 -5.12 -3.76 -9.79
C LEU A 373 -4.23 -2.78 -10.58
N LYS A 374 -4.61 -1.51 -10.58
CA LYS A 374 -3.70 -0.42 -10.93
C LYS A 374 -3.10 0.15 -9.64
N LEU A 375 -1.76 0.15 -9.55
CA LEU A 375 -1.01 0.73 -8.44
C LEU A 375 -0.08 1.81 -8.97
N ARG A 376 -0.12 3.01 -8.37
CA ARG A 376 0.76 4.12 -8.74
C ARG A 376 1.52 4.64 -7.52
N PHE A 377 2.84 4.54 -7.57
CA PHE A 377 3.73 5.25 -6.64
C PHE A 377 4.10 6.60 -7.26
N MET A 378 3.93 7.69 -6.54
CA MET A 378 4.10 9.04 -7.10
C MET A 378 4.64 10.00 -6.06
N ILE A 379 5.48 10.93 -6.50
CA ILE A 379 5.95 12.07 -5.70
C ILE A 379 5.79 13.36 -6.50
N PHE A 380 5.55 14.48 -5.83
CA PHE A 380 5.48 15.81 -6.44
C PHE A 380 5.77 16.91 -5.41
N ASP A 381 6.28 18.05 -5.90
CA ASP A 381 6.40 19.26 -5.10
C ASP A 381 5.03 19.92 -4.95
N THR A 382 4.72 20.44 -3.77
CA THR A 382 3.45 21.15 -3.55
C THR A 382 3.65 22.65 -3.57
N GLY A 383 2.95 23.35 -4.45
CA GLY A 383 2.84 24.81 -4.45
C GLY A 383 4.07 25.58 -4.97
N ASP A 384 5.30 25.08 -4.80
CA ASP A 384 6.51 25.61 -5.45
C ASP A 384 7.43 24.49 -6.00
N GLU A 385 8.68 24.82 -6.34
CA GLU A 385 9.70 23.94 -6.96
C GLU A 385 10.97 23.86 -6.09
N ARG A 386 10.83 24.10 -4.78
CA ARG A 386 11.94 24.28 -3.83
C ARG A 386 11.93 23.18 -2.78
N LEU A 387 13.12 22.89 -2.28
CA LEU A 387 13.37 21.91 -1.21
C LEU A 387 12.90 20.50 -1.60
N ASP A 388 13.70 19.84 -2.44
CA ASP A 388 13.36 18.56 -3.03
C ASP A 388 13.04 17.47 -1.98
N SER A 389 12.13 16.58 -2.37
CA SER A 389 11.80 15.37 -1.63
C SER A 389 12.15 14.10 -2.41
N THR A 390 12.31 12.99 -1.70
CA THR A 390 12.62 11.67 -2.27
C THR A 390 11.85 10.57 -1.55
N ALA A 391 11.23 9.68 -2.33
CA ALA A 391 10.62 8.45 -1.87
C ALA A 391 11.39 7.24 -2.38
N LEU A 392 11.75 6.34 -1.46
CA LEU A 392 12.24 5.00 -1.76
C LEU A 392 11.04 4.05 -1.69
N VAL A 393 10.91 3.11 -2.62
CA VAL A 393 9.87 2.07 -2.61
C VAL A 393 10.52 0.73 -2.91
N ASP A 394 10.19 -0.27 -2.11
CA ASP A 394 10.82 -1.59 -2.20
C ASP A 394 9.98 -2.68 -1.52
N GLY A 395 10.36 -3.96 -1.64
CA GLY A 395 9.84 -5.02 -0.79
C GLY A 395 8.39 -5.40 -1.04
N PHE A 396 7.87 -5.28 -2.27
CA PHE A 396 6.49 -5.68 -2.56
C PHE A 396 6.31 -7.18 -2.33
N LYS A 397 5.26 -7.53 -1.59
CA LYS A 397 4.89 -8.92 -1.30
C LYS A 397 3.39 -9.10 -1.41
N TRP A 398 2.99 -10.21 -1.99
CA TRP A 398 1.60 -10.67 -1.89
C TRP A 398 1.34 -11.29 -0.52
N VAL A 399 0.14 -11.10 0.00
CA VAL A 399 -0.37 -11.76 1.21
C VAL A 399 -1.35 -12.83 0.76
N ALA A 400 -1.02 -14.10 0.98
CA ALA A 400 -1.80 -15.27 0.59
C ALA A 400 -1.89 -16.30 1.73
N ASN A 401 -2.35 -15.85 2.90
CA ASN A 401 -2.47 -16.67 4.12
C ASN A 401 -3.92 -16.95 4.53
N GLY A 402 -4.89 -16.69 3.64
CA GLY A 402 -6.33 -16.79 3.92
C GLY A 402 -6.89 -15.76 4.92
N GLY A 403 -6.03 -14.91 5.50
CA GLY A 403 -6.41 -13.87 6.45
C GLY A 403 -6.99 -12.63 5.79
N THR A 404 -7.64 -11.78 6.59
CA THR A 404 -8.12 -10.48 6.14
C THR A 404 -7.01 -9.43 6.24
N VAL A 405 -6.82 -8.66 5.17
CA VAL A 405 -5.90 -7.52 5.14
C VAL A 405 -6.71 -6.22 5.24
N ALA A 406 -6.26 -5.30 6.08
CA ALA A 406 -6.80 -3.95 6.16
C ALA A 406 -5.76 -2.95 5.66
N VAL A 407 -6.22 -1.85 5.05
CA VAL A 407 -5.34 -0.75 4.67
C VAL A 407 -4.68 -0.16 5.91
N GLY A 408 -3.36 0.05 5.86
CA GLY A 408 -2.64 0.69 6.94
C GLY A 408 -1.17 0.89 6.62
N THR A 409 -0.55 1.82 7.34
CA THR A 409 0.89 2.12 7.27
C THR A 409 1.48 2.09 8.67
N ALA A 410 2.61 1.41 8.84
CA ALA A 410 3.29 1.30 10.12
C ALA A 410 4.82 1.25 9.95
N PRO A 411 5.60 1.70 10.94
CA PRO A 411 7.05 1.53 10.92
C PRO A 411 7.47 0.06 10.87
N VAL A 412 8.56 -0.22 10.16
CA VAL A 412 9.26 -1.50 10.12
C VAL A 412 10.76 -1.29 10.32
N GLU A 413 11.46 -2.34 10.73
CA GLU A 413 12.90 -2.27 10.94
C GLU A 413 13.65 -2.27 9.60
N ASP A 414 14.78 -1.56 9.56
CA ASP A 414 15.72 -1.66 8.44
C ASP A 414 16.43 -3.03 8.53
N PRO A 415 16.40 -3.87 7.47
CA PRO A 415 17.14 -5.11 7.42
C PRO A 415 18.64 -4.80 7.41
N GLN A 416 19.27 -4.94 8.58
CA GLN A 416 20.70 -4.71 8.80
C GLN A 416 21.61 -5.68 8.05
#